data_AF-A0A6A5W217-F1
#
_entry.id   AF-A0A6A5W217-F1
#
_cell.length_a   1.000
_cell.length_b   1.000
_cell.length_c   1.000
_cell.angle_alpha   90.00
_cell.angle_beta   90.00
_cell.angle_gamma   90.00
#
_symmetry.space_group_name_H-M   'P 1'
#
loop_
_entity.id
_entity.type
_entity.pdbx_description
1 polymer ?
#
loop_
_entity_poly.entity_id
_entity_poly.type
_entity_poly.pdbx_seq_one_letter_code
_entity_poly.pdbx_strand_id
1 'polypeptide(L)'
;MATQGPNQPNPPSSKATITIRLSVSSHTLPRKPSASSLPFAVIITVTVSASSRPSCPVTINAFNTPLSSDLNPEGFNCFNLGYLSLRRNHPVSQNVSLGLFRPNYGMNYSQPHADIRERHMVTLVTIPSLPSGESLEVRHELSWARIVKDGQLDEAWASEIWEVDFTQRASRIFLSWWCWGDVAKDGDLGNKLLLGWESGGANHGEVEPTKELLEGGTVVSEALHGIRLKCEGGQGSICG
;
A
#
# COMPACT_ATOMS: atom_id res chain seq x y z
N MET A 1 49.88 12.16 5.06
CA MET A 1 48.72 12.16 5.97
C MET A 1 47.65 13.03 5.33
N ALA A 2 46.62 12.42 4.74
CA ALA A 2 45.53 13.14 4.10
C ALA A 2 44.38 13.27 5.11
N THR A 3 43.95 14.49 5.37
CA THR A 3 42.81 14.84 6.22
C THR A 3 41.51 14.44 5.52
N GLN A 4 40.73 13.56 6.14
CA GLN A 4 39.37 13.25 5.72
C GLN A 4 38.49 14.49 5.90
N GLY A 5 37.78 14.87 4.83
CA GLY A 5 36.78 15.93 4.85
C GLY A 5 35.55 15.57 5.71
N PRO A 6 34.75 16.58 6.11
CA PRO A 6 33.63 16.39 7.02
C PRO A 6 32.59 15.43 6.44
N ASN A 7 32.14 14.51 7.31
CA ASN A 7 31.02 13.62 7.09
C ASN A 7 29.88 14.31 6.34
N GLN A 8 29.53 13.79 5.17
CA GLN A 8 28.30 14.12 4.46
C GLN A 8 27.11 14.00 5.44
N PRO A 9 26.17 14.96 5.43
CA PRO A 9 25.01 14.94 6.31
C PRO A 9 24.18 13.68 6.07
N ASN A 10 23.67 13.11 7.17
CA ASN A 10 22.75 11.96 7.18
C ASN A 10 21.65 12.12 6.12
N PRO A 11 21.19 11.02 5.48
CA PRO A 11 20.02 11.08 4.61
C PRO A 11 18.82 11.68 5.37
N PRO A 12 17.89 12.36 4.68
CA PRO A 12 16.83 13.14 5.32
C PRO A 12 16.04 12.25 6.28
N SER A 13 15.83 12.74 7.50
CA SER A 13 14.89 12.14 8.44
C SER A 13 13.53 12.07 7.73
N SER A 14 12.99 10.87 7.56
CA SER A 14 11.64 10.68 7.03
C SER A 14 10.66 11.59 7.77
N LYS A 15 9.85 12.35 7.04
CA LYS A 15 8.80 13.21 7.59
C LYS A 15 7.66 12.38 8.20
N ALA A 16 7.35 11.23 7.60
CA ALA A 16 6.41 10.25 8.13
C ALA A 16 6.96 8.83 8.01
N THR A 17 6.70 7.99 9.01
CA THR A 17 6.82 6.53 8.90
C THR A 17 5.45 5.92 9.06
N ILE A 18 5.04 5.14 8.06
CA ILE A 18 3.80 4.38 8.04
C ILE A 18 4.12 2.92 8.30
N THR A 19 3.50 2.34 9.32
CA THR A 19 3.55 0.91 9.58
C THR A 19 2.38 0.22 8.88
N ILE A 20 2.70 -0.84 8.14
CA ILE A 20 1.75 -1.69 7.44
C ILE A 20 1.84 -3.07 8.06
N ARG A 21 0.77 -3.52 8.70
CA ARG A 21 0.63 -4.86 9.25
C ARG A 21 -0.31 -5.67 8.38
N LEU A 22 0.10 -6.90 8.10
CA LEU A 22 -0.71 -7.85 7.36
C LEU A 22 -1.27 -8.92 8.32
N SER A 23 -2.54 -9.26 8.15
CA SER A 23 -3.19 -10.37 8.83
C SER A 23 -4.18 -11.05 7.87
N VAL A 24 -4.79 -12.13 8.32
CA VAL A 24 -5.77 -12.90 7.53
C VAL A 24 -6.98 -13.25 8.37
N SER A 25 -8.14 -13.39 7.73
CA SER A 25 -9.37 -13.81 8.41
C SER A 25 -9.31 -15.24 8.95
N SER A 26 -8.44 -16.07 8.36
CA SER A 26 -8.13 -17.42 8.84
C SER A 26 -6.70 -17.78 8.49
N HIS A 27 -5.98 -18.43 9.42
CA HIS A 27 -4.65 -18.99 9.15
C HIS A 27 -4.70 -20.33 8.41
N THR A 28 -5.92 -20.81 8.12
CA THR A 28 -6.17 -22.07 7.41
C THR A 28 -7.17 -21.84 6.28
N LEU A 29 -6.93 -22.48 5.13
CA LEU A 29 -7.84 -22.48 4.00
C LEU A 29 -8.58 -23.82 3.89
N PRO A 30 -9.92 -23.82 3.75
CA PRO A 30 -10.71 -25.05 3.66
C PRO A 30 -10.66 -25.68 2.27
N ARG A 31 -10.86 -27.01 2.25
CA ARG A 31 -10.78 -27.86 1.04
C ARG A 31 -11.61 -27.43 -0.16
N LYS A 32 -12.83 -27.02 0.14
CA LYS A 32 -13.81 -26.54 -0.82
C LYS A 32 -14.76 -25.71 0.02
N PRO A 33 -14.69 -24.37 -0.04
CA PRO A 33 -15.60 -23.55 0.73
C PRO A 33 -17.03 -23.90 0.32
N SER A 34 -17.86 -24.23 1.30
CA SER A 34 -19.30 -24.34 1.09
C SER A 34 -19.89 -22.94 0.83
N ALA A 35 -21.10 -22.87 0.31
CA ALA A 35 -21.82 -21.60 0.17
C ALA A 35 -22.00 -20.84 1.51
N SER A 36 -21.83 -21.52 2.65
CA SER A 36 -21.89 -20.96 4.00
C SER A 36 -20.52 -20.61 4.59
N SER A 37 -19.42 -20.83 3.87
CA SER A 37 -18.07 -20.53 4.36
C SER A 37 -17.81 -19.02 4.26
N LEU A 38 -17.29 -18.41 5.33
CA LEU A 38 -16.84 -17.03 5.29
C LEU A 38 -15.71 -16.89 4.25
N PRO A 39 -15.68 -15.77 3.48
CA PRO A 39 -14.62 -15.55 2.52
C PRO A 39 -13.27 -15.42 3.25
N PHE A 40 -12.25 -16.07 2.70
CA PHE A 40 -10.87 -15.81 3.11
C PHE A 40 -10.53 -14.37 2.74
N ALA A 41 -9.97 -13.63 3.68
CA ALA A 41 -9.62 -12.25 3.49
C ALA A 41 -8.21 -11.97 3.99
N VAL A 42 -7.50 -11.13 3.26
CA VAL A 42 -6.26 -10.51 3.72
C VAL A 42 -6.64 -9.14 4.27
N ILE A 43 -6.24 -8.89 5.50
CA ILE A 43 -6.53 -7.65 6.21
C ILE A 43 -5.22 -6.88 6.34
N ILE A 44 -5.24 -5.63 5.88
CA ILE A 44 -4.08 -4.74 5.90
C ILE A 44 -4.40 -3.59 6.83
N THR A 45 -3.68 -3.52 7.93
CA THR A 45 -3.80 -2.45 8.92
C THR A 45 -2.67 -1.47 8.72
N VAL A 46 -3.01 -0.20 8.52
CA VAL A 46 -2.06 0.88 8.23
C VAL A 46 -2.15 1.94 9.32
N THR A 47 -1.01 2.29 9.90
CA THR A 47 -0.91 3.32 10.95
C THR A 47 0.27 4.23 10.70
N VAL A 48 0.17 5.48 11.16
CA VAL A 48 1.33 6.36 11.29
C VAL A 48 2.09 5.92 12.54
N SER A 49 3.36 5.54 12.43
CA SER A 49 4.19 5.15 13.59
C SER A 49 5.18 6.24 14.01
N ALA A 50 5.48 7.18 13.12
CA ALA A 50 6.27 8.38 13.40
C ALA A 50 5.88 9.49 12.43
N SER A 51 5.87 10.75 12.89
CA SER A 51 5.49 11.88 12.05
C SER A 51 6.10 13.18 12.58
N SER A 52 6.56 14.04 11.66
CA SER A 52 6.93 15.43 11.96
C SER A 52 5.71 16.33 12.20
N ARG A 53 4.50 15.85 11.88
CA ARG A 53 3.21 16.51 12.12
C ARG A 53 2.24 15.49 12.74
N PRO A 54 2.42 15.11 14.02
CA PRO A 54 1.72 13.97 14.61
C PRO A 54 0.20 14.12 14.55
N SER A 55 -0.32 15.33 14.77
CA SER A 55 -1.76 15.61 14.73
C SER A 55 -2.36 15.69 13.31
N CYS A 56 -1.56 15.59 12.26
CA CYS A 56 -2.03 15.63 10.89
C CYS A 56 -2.17 14.20 10.33
N PRO A 57 -3.32 13.86 9.72
CA PRO A 57 -3.46 12.67 8.90
C PRO A 57 -2.51 12.69 7.69
N VAL A 58 -2.31 11.52 7.08
CA VAL A 58 -1.48 11.34 5.88
C VAL A 58 -2.36 10.81 4.76
N THR A 59 -2.47 11.55 3.65
CA THR A 59 -3.14 11.05 2.44
C THR A 59 -2.10 10.53 1.45
N ILE A 60 -2.35 9.36 0.87
CA ILE A 60 -1.48 8.74 -0.15
C ILE A 60 -2.30 8.40 -1.40
N ASN A 61 -1.64 8.35 -2.56
CA ASN A 61 -2.21 7.64 -3.71
C ASN A 61 -1.93 6.14 -3.57
N ALA A 62 -2.97 5.38 -3.26
CA ALA A 62 -2.98 3.93 -3.12
C ALA A 62 -3.31 3.18 -4.41
N PHE A 63 -3.50 3.86 -5.54
CA PHE A 63 -3.76 3.23 -6.82
C PHE A 63 -2.71 2.14 -7.14
N ASN A 64 -3.17 0.96 -7.56
CA ASN A 64 -2.32 -0.22 -7.81
C ASN A 64 -1.45 -0.67 -6.61
N THR A 65 -1.81 -0.27 -5.39
CA THR A 65 -1.22 -0.79 -4.16
C THR A 65 -2.23 -1.68 -3.43
N PRO A 66 -1.78 -2.53 -2.50
CA PRO A 66 -2.69 -3.24 -1.60
C PRO A 66 -3.49 -2.32 -0.65
N LEU A 67 -3.21 -1.02 -0.64
CA LEU A 67 -3.87 -0.07 0.25
C LEU A 67 -5.16 0.51 -0.36
N SER A 68 -5.50 0.13 -1.60
CA SER A 68 -6.75 0.51 -2.26
C SER A 68 -7.84 -0.53 -1.98
N SER A 69 -9.04 -0.11 -1.57
CA SER A 69 -10.21 -0.98 -1.38
C SER A 69 -10.83 -1.48 -2.68
N ASP A 70 -10.53 -0.84 -3.81
CA ASP A 70 -11.29 -0.97 -5.06
C ASP A 70 -10.79 -2.08 -5.97
N LEU A 71 -10.36 -3.18 -5.37
CA LEU A 71 -9.89 -4.33 -6.11
C LEU A 71 -11.11 -5.14 -6.47
N ASN A 72 -11.59 -4.91 -7.69
CA ASN A 72 -12.67 -5.68 -8.29
C ASN A 72 -12.46 -7.19 -7.98
N PRO A 73 -13.52 -7.95 -7.62
CA PRO A 73 -13.45 -9.39 -7.38
C PRO A 73 -12.72 -10.18 -8.49
N GLU A 74 -12.73 -9.65 -9.72
CA GLU A 74 -12.01 -10.17 -10.89
C GLU A 74 -10.83 -9.28 -11.36
N GLY A 75 -10.67 -8.08 -10.81
CA GLY A 75 -9.83 -7.03 -11.38
C GLY A 75 -8.61 -6.65 -10.52
N PHE A 76 -7.52 -6.41 -11.26
CA PHE A 76 -6.21 -5.94 -10.82
C PHE A 76 -5.60 -6.65 -9.60
N ASN A 77 -4.57 -7.45 -9.88
CA ASN A 77 -3.84 -8.22 -8.89
C ASN A 77 -2.91 -7.33 -8.05
N CYS A 78 -3.44 -6.58 -7.08
CA CYS A 78 -2.64 -5.80 -6.12
C CYS A 78 -1.78 -6.68 -5.20
N PHE A 79 -2.05 -7.99 -5.13
CA PHE A 79 -1.22 -8.96 -4.43
C PHE A 79 0.02 -9.31 -5.28
N ASN A 80 0.67 -8.29 -5.85
CA ASN A 80 2.08 -8.32 -6.28
C ASN A 80 3.03 -8.23 -5.09
N LEU A 81 2.56 -8.53 -3.90
CA LEU A 81 3.39 -8.34 -2.75
C LEU A 81 4.54 -9.33 -2.78
N GLY A 82 4.33 -10.57 -3.23
CA GLY A 82 5.29 -11.63 -2.90
C GLY A 82 5.56 -11.60 -1.39
N TYR A 83 4.58 -11.13 -0.60
CA TYR A 83 4.50 -11.05 0.86
C TYR A 83 3.43 -12.01 1.38
N LEU A 84 2.72 -12.74 0.51
CA LEU A 84 1.70 -13.68 0.91
C LEU A 84 1.92 -14.96 0.12
N SER A 85 2.29 -16.00 0.84
CA SER A 85 2.36 -17.35 0.31
C SER A 85 1.53 -18.28 1.17
N LEU A 86 0.94 -19.27 0.52
CA LEU A 86 0.41 -20.42 1.21
C LEU A 86 1.54 -21.44 1.34
N ARG A 87 1.88 -21.79 2.57
CA ARG A 87 2.90 -22.78 2.89
C ARG A 87 2.27 -24.08 3.35
N ARG A 88 2.77 -25.17 2.80
CA ARG A 88 2.56 -26.54 3.31
C ARG A 88 3.86 -27.06 3.88
N ASN A 89 3.81 -27.75 5.03
CA ASN A 89 5.00 -28.31 5.68
C ASN A 89 5.21 -29.82 5.42
N HIS A 90 4.19 -30.58 4.99
CA HIS A 90 4.29 -32.03 4.74
C HIS A 90 3.45 -32.50 3.54
N PRO A 91 3.88 -33.55 2.78
CA PRO A 91 5.15 -34.27 2.85
C PRO A 91 6.33 -33.57 2.15
N VAL A 92 6.08 -32.51 1.38
CA VAL A 92 7.11 -31.65 0.76
C VAL A 92 6.72 -30.20 0.99
N SER A 93 7.69 -29.38 1.40
CA SER A 93 7.46 -27.95 1.57
C SER A 93 7.14 -27.31 0.22
N GLN A 94 5.95 -26.74 0.11
CA GLN A 94 5.48 -26.07 -1.09
C GLN A 94 4.98 -24.69 -0.70
N ASN A 95 5.37 -23.69 -1.51
CA ASN A 95 4.94 -22.32 -1.38
C ASN A 95 4.17 -21.93 -2.63
N VAL A 96 2.90 -21.60 -2.46
CA VAL A 96 2.04 -21.07 -3.50
C VAL A 96 1.97 -19.55 -3.32
N SER A 97 2.51 -18.80 -4.28
CA SER A 97 2.39 -17.35 -4.28
C SER A 97 1.01 -16.94 -4.75
N LEU A 98 0.31 -16.11 -3.98
CA LEU A 98 -1.05 -15.68 -4.32
C LEU A 98 -1.11 -14.51 -5.31
N GLY A 99 -0.07 -14.30 -6.14
CA GLY A 99 -0.14 -13.32 -7.21
C GLY A 99 1.11 -13.17 -8.07
N LEU A 100 0.88 -12.71 -9.31
CA LEU A 100 1.89 -12.40 -10.31
C LEU A 100 1.50 -11.09 -11.00
N PHE A 101 2.41 -10.12 -11.07
CA PHE A 101 2.12 -8.82 -11.68
C PHE A 101 2.42 -8.81 -13.17
N ARG A 102 1.55 -8.12 -13.92
CA ARG A 102 1.91 -7.52 -15.21
C ARG A 102 1.96 -6.01 -15.02
N PRO A 103 3.14 -5.36 -15.14
CA PRO A 103 3.20 -3.91 -15.23
C PRO A 103 2.46 -3.48 -16.49
N ASN A 104 1.57 -2.50 -16.35
CA ASN A 104 1.12 -1.76 -17.52
C ASN A 104 1.37 -0.27 -17.34
N TYR A 105 2.40 0.13 -18.09
CA TYR A 105 2.85 1.40 -18.66
C TYR A 105 2.44 2.73 -18.01
N GLY A 106 3.47 3.55 -17.82
CA GLY A 106 3.32 4.98 -17.60
C GLY A 106 2.47 5.59 -18.71
N MET A 107 1.41 6.28 -18.29
CA MET A 107 0.55 7.02 -19.20
C MET A 107 0.64 8.49 -18.86
N ASN A 108 1.20 9.25 -19.79
CA ASN A 108 1.25 10.71 -19.81
C ASN A 108 -0.09 11.20 -20.36
N TYR A 109 -1.07 11.53 -19.50
CA TYR A 109 -2.28 12.24 -19.96
C TYR A 109 -2.85 13.22 -18.92
N SER A 110 -2.05 13.83 -18.03
CA SER A 110 -2.55 14.96 -17.23
C SER A 110 -2.50 16.26 -18.03
N GLN A 111 -3.61 16.99 -18.06
CA GLN A 111 -3.57 18.43 -18.36
C GLN A 111 -2.80 19.14 -17.22
N PRO A 112 -2.06 20.22 -17.50
CA PRO A 112 -1.40 20.99 -16.45
C PRO A 112 -2.38 21.41 -15.36
N HIS A 113 -1.96 21.25 -14.10
CA HIS A 113 -2.74 21.61 -12.90
C HIS A 113 -4.10 20.90 -12.73
N ALA A 114 -4.33 19.80 -13.44
CA ALA A 114 -5.50 18.95 -13.17
C ALA A 114 -5.43 18.37 -11.76
N ASP A 115 -6.56 18.43 -11.05
CA ASP A 115 -6.72 17.80 -9.74
C ASP A 115 -6.33 16.32 -9.86
N ILE A 116 -5.49 15.82 -8.95
CA ILE A 116 -5.13 14.40 -8.96
C ILE A 116 -6.36 13.48 -8.90
N ARG A 117 -7.47 13.92 -8.28
CA ARG A 117 -8.73 13.17 -8.19
C ARG A 117 -9.37 12.91 -9.55
N GLU A 118 -9.10 13.77 -10.54
CA GLU A 118 -9.67 13.66 -11.89
C GLU A 118 -8.86 12.72 -12.78
N ARG A 119 -7.73 12.20 -12.29
CA ARG A 119 -6.85 11.32 -13.06
C ARG A 119 -7.38 9.88 -13.05
N HIS A 120 -7.27 9.20 -14.20
CA HIS A 120 -7.78 7.85 -14.45
C HIS A 120 -7.05 6.72 -13.68
N MET A 121 -6.09 7.06 -12.80
CA MET A 121 -5.22 6.11 -12.08
C MET A 121 -4.87 6.64 -10.69
N VAL A 122 -5.86 7.15 -9.97
CA VAL A 122 -5.70 7.69 -8.62
C VAL A 122 -6.75 7.07 -7.69
N THR A 123 -6.28 6.61 -6.54
CA THR A 123 -7.12 6.17 -5.42
C THR A 123 -6.53 6.78 -4.17
N LEU A 124 -7.13 7.88 -3.69
CA LEU A 124 -6.63 8.56 -2.50
C LEU A 124 -7.19 7.90 -1.25
N VAL A 125 -6.32 7.61 -0.30
CA VAL A 125 -6.71 7.09 1.02
C VAL A 125 -6.04 7.90 2.11
N THR A 126 -6.78 8.20 3.17
CA THR A 126 -6.28 8.88 4.36
C THR A 126 -5.91 7.85 5.42
N ILE A 127 -4.70 7.96 5.95
CA ILE A 127 -4.24 7.25 7.15
C ILE A 127 -4.46 8.21 8.33
N PRO A 128 -5.21 7.80 9.38
CA PRO A 128 -5.47 8.62 10.54
C PRO A 128 -4.21 9.14 11.23
N SER A 129 -4.35 10.27 11.93
CA SER A 129 -3.25 10.92 12.65
C SER A 129 -2.76 10.07 13.83
N LEU A 130 -1.51 10.28 14.24
CA LEU A 130 -0.90 9.48 15.33
C LEU A 130 -1.68 9.57 16.67
N PRO A 131 -2.15 10.75 17.13
CA PRO A 131 -2.93 10.86 18.37
C PRO A 131 -4.32 10.24 18.33
N SER A 132 -4.90 10.01 17.14
CA SER A 132 -6.25 9.42 17.04
C SER A 132 -6.28 7.98 17.59
N GLY A 133 -5.16 7.25 17.50
CA GLY A 133 -5.10 5.83 17.81
C GLY A 133 -5.85 4.95 16.81
N GLU A 134 -6.47 5.54 15.78
CA GLU A 134 -7.19 4.84 14.73
C GLU A 134 -6.22 4.29 13.66
N SER A 135 -6.71 3.32 12.90
CA SER A 135 -5.96 2.72 11.79
C SER A 135 -6.81 2.69 10.53
N LEU A 136 -6.18 2.88 9.39
CA LEU A 136 -6.79 2.53 8.11
C LEU A 136 -6.76 1.01 7.98
N GLU A 137 -7.93 0.40 7.86
CA GLU A 137 -8.06 -1.04 7.57
C GLU A 137 -8.54 -1.25 6.14
N VAL A 138 -7.78 -2.02 5.38
CA VAL A 138 -8.14 -2.43 4.02
C VAL A 138 -8.33 -3.93 4.01
N ARG A 139 -9.54 -4.37 3.68
CA ARG A 139 -9.91 -5.78 3.65
C ARG A 139 -10.05 -6.24 2.20
N HIS A 140 -9.31 -7.29 1.86
CA HIS A 140 -9.33 -7.91 0.54
C HIS A 140 -9.88 -9.30 0.63
N GLU A 141 -11.06 -9.52 0.08
CA GLU A 141 -11.65 -10.84 0.01
C GLU A 141 -11.10 -11.59 -1.21
N LEU A 142 -10.53 -12.76 -0.97
CA LEU A 142 -10.01 -13.63 -2.02
C LEU A 142 -10.98 -14.79 -2.19
N SER A 143 -11.64 -14.82 -3.34
CA SER A 143 -12.45 -15.97 -3.71
C SER A 143 -11.57 -17.21 -3.86
N TRP A 144 -12.14 -18.38 -3.57
CA TRP A 144 -11.45 -19.65 -3.77
C TRP A 144 -11.01 -19.86 -5.23
N ALA A 145 -11.87 -19.48 -6.18
CA ALA A 145 -11.56 -19.55 -7.60
C ALA A 145 -10.32 -18.71 -7.95
N ARG A 146 -10.16 -17.53 -7.34
CA ARG A 146 -8.97 -16.69 -7.49
C ARG A 146 -7.73 -17.33 -6.88
N ILE A 147 -7.83 -17.87 -5.67
CA ILE A 147 -6.71 -18.56 -5.00
C ILE A 147 -6.20 -19.73 -5.84
N VAL A 148 -7.11 -20.54 -6.39
CA VAL A 148 -6.74 -21.68 -7.26
C VAL A 148 -6.11 -21.20 -8.57
N LYS A 149 -6.78 -20.26 -9.27
CA LYS A 149 -6.34 -19.76 -10.57
C LYS A 149 -4.99 -19.02 -10.50
N ASP A 150 -4.87 -18.07 -9.57
CA ASP A 150 -3.72 -17.16 -9.49
C ASP A 150 -2.58 -17.76 -8.67
N GLY A 151 -2.91 -18.57 -7.66
CA GLY A 151 -1.93 -19.32 -6.88
C GLY A 151 -1.30 -20.49 -7.63
N GLN A 152 -1.88 -20.89 -8.76
CA GLN A 152 -1.54 -22.16 -9.43
C GLN A 152 -1.64 -23.33 -8.43
N LEU A 153 -2.58 -23.25 -7.49
CA LEU A 153 -2.80 -24.30 -6.52
C LEU A 153 -3.41 -25.49 -7.25
N ASP A 154 -2.73 -26.64 -7.23
CA ASP A 154 -3.30 -27.87 -7.75
C ASP A 154 -4.57 -28.19 -6.97
N GLU A 155 -5.69 -28.40 -7.68
CA GLU A 155 -6.96 -28.80 -7.07
C GLU A 155 -6.83 -30.12 -6.28
N ALA A 156 -5.86 -30.98 -6.63
CA ALA A 156 -5.53 -32.17 -5.85
C ALA A 156 -5.00 -31.85 -4.43
N TRP A 157 -4.40 -30.68 -4.24
CA TRP A 157 -3.90 -30.19 -2.94
C TRP A 157 -4.84 -29.20 -2.26
N ALA A 158 -5.98 -28.90 -2.90
CA ALA A 158 -7.05 -28.15 -2.29
C ALA A 158 -7.46 -28.76 -0.95
N SER A 159 -7.36 -30.08 -0.77
CA SER A 159 -7.80 -30.81 0.42
C SER A 159 -7.01 -30.60 1.72
N GLU A 160 -5.97 -29.78 1.68
CA GLU A 160 -5.01 -29.66 2.77
C GLU A 160 -5.14 -28.32 3.51
N ILE A 161 -4.67 -28.30 4.75
CA ILE A 161 -4.59 -27.07 5.54
C ILE A 161 -3.32 -26.32 5.12
N TRP A 162 -3.51 -25.13 4.56
CA TRP A 162 -2.44 -24.22 4.18
C TRP A 162 -2.21 -23.19 5.27
N GLU A 163 -0.94 -23.01 5.67
CA GLU A 163 -0.53 -21.91 6.55
C GLU A 163 -0.28 -20.66 5.71
N VAL A 164 -0.80 -19.53 6.15
CA VAL A 164 -0.48 -18.24 5.54
C VAL A 164 0.88 -17.78 6.06
N ASP A 165 1.84 -17.64 5.16
CA ASP A 165 3.17 -17.09 5.44
C ASP A 165 3.31 -15.71 4.82
N PHE A 166 3.82 -14.77 5.62
CA PHE A 166 4.17 -13.44 5.16
C PHE A 166 5.65 -13.38 4.80
N THR A 167 5.98 -13.53 3.53
CA THR A 167 7.37 -13.44 3.07
C THR A 167 7.93 -12.04 3.32
N GLN A 168 9.14 -11.98 3.92
CA GLN A 168 9.86 -10.76 4.32
C GLN A 168 10.23 -9.80 3.18
N ARG A 169 9.81 -10.07 1.94
CA ARG A 169 10.08 -9.18 0.80
C ARG A 169 9.30 -7.87 0.87
N ALA A 170 8.48 -7.70 1.91
CA ALA A 170 7.94 -6.49 2.55
C ALA A 170 8.08 -5.10 1.88
N SER A 171 9.29 -4.85 1.39
CA SER A 171 9.92 -3.54 1.25
C SER A 171 9.62 -2.79 -0.05
N ARG A 172 8.63 -3.21 -0.84
CA ARG A 172 8.39 -2.68 -2.20
C ARG A 172 6.98 -2.18 -2.47
N ILE A 173 6.30 -1.60 -1.48
CA ILE A 173 5.12 -0.76 -1.78
C ILE A 173 5.67 0.58 -2.29
N PHE A 174 5.36 0.92 -3.54
CA PHE A 174 5.73 2.18 -4.15
C PHE A 174 4.52 3.10 -4.13
N LEU A 175 4.71 4.32 -3.64
CA LEU A 175 3.71 5.39 -3.71
C LEU A 175 4.10 6.33 -4.84
N SER A 176 3.10 6.81 -5.58
CA SER A 176 3.31 7.81 -6.63
C SER A 176 3.04 9.24 -6.15
N TRP A 177 2.41 9.40 -4.99
CA TRP A 177 1.98 10.70 -4.46
C TRP A 177 1.59 10.58 -2.97
N TRP A 178 1.89 11.61 -2.17
CA TRP A 178 1.37 11.73 -0.81
C TRP A 178 1.37 13.18 -0.30
N CYS A 179 0.55 13.50 0.70
CA CYS A 179 0.60 14.77 1.42
C CYS A 179 0.08 14.64 2.86
N TRP A 180 0.16 15.73 3.63
CA TRP A 180 -0.53 15.87 4.91
C TRP A 180 -1.99 16.28 4.69
N GLY A 181 -2.87 15.82 5.58
CA GLY A 181 -4.29 16.16 5.58
C GLY A 181 -5.18 14.97 5.24
N ASP A 182 -6.48 15.19 5.36
CA ASP A 182 -7.54 14.23 5.14
C ASP A 182 -8.38 14.57 3.89
N VAL A 183 -8.43 13.60 2.97
CA VAL A 183 -9.20 13.68 1.72
C VAL A 183 -10.70 13.41 1.86
N ALA A 184 -11.17 13.02 3.05
CA ALA A 184 -12.59 12.90 3.34
C ALA A 184 -13.36 14.18 2.95
N LYS A 185 -14.66 14.04 2.67
CA LYS A 185 -15.51 15.14 2.18
C LYS A 185 -15.53 16.34 3.15
N ASP A 186 -15.50 16.05 4.45
CA ASP A 186 -15.43 16.98 5.57
C ASP A 186 -14.00 17.17 6.12
N GLY A 187 -13.02 16.49 5.51
CA GLY A 187 -11.60 16.63 5.80
C GLY A 187 -11.00 17.94 5.25
N ASP A 188 -9.82 18.30 5.73
CA ASP A 188 -9.15 19.56 5.39
C ASP A 188 -8.72 19.64 3.92
N LEU A 189 -8.59 18.50 3.24
CA LEU A 189 -8.29 18.44 1.82
C LEU A 189 -9.53 18.40 0.94
N GLY A 190 -10.73 18.11 1.47
CA GLY A 190 -11.93 17.81 0.67
C GLY A 190 -12.28 18.87 -0.38
N ASN A 191 -12.01 20.15 -0.10
CA ASN A 191 -12.27 21.29 -0.99
C ASN A 191 -10.99 21.92 -1.59
N LYS A 192 -9.83 21.26 -1.45
CA LYS A 192 -8.54 21.75 -1.92
C LYS A 192 -8.22 21.17 -3.29
N LEU A 193 -7.61 21.96 -4.17
CA LEU A 193 -7.00 21.45 -5.40
C LEU A 193 -5.74 20.67 -5.03
N LEU A 194 -5.64 19.40 -5.46
CA LEU A 194 -4.49 18.55 -5.18
C LEU A 194 -3.67 18.39 -6.46
N LEU A 195 -2.36 18.66 -6.39
CA LEU A 195 -1.46 18.61 -7.54
C LEU A 195 -0.42 17.51 -7.41
N GLY A 196 -0.11 16.86 -8.55
CA GLY A 196 0.92 15.83 -8.64
C GLY A 196 2.37 16.36 -8.61
N TRP A 197 2.56 17.68 -8.63
CA TRP A 197 3.87 18.31 -8.69
C TRP A 197 4.66 18.15 -7.38
N GLU A 198 5.97 17.93 -7.49
CA GLU A 198 6.95 17.78 -6.41
C GLU A 198 8.15 18.71 -6.66
N SER A 199 8.47 19.57 -5.69
CA SER A 199 9.67 20.41 -5.78
C SER A 199 10.94 19.55 -5.74
N GLY A 200 11.76 19.61 -6.79
CA GLY A 200 13.01 18.85 -6.90
C GLY A 200 12.85 17.35 -7.18
N GLY A 201 11.63 16.90 -7.52
CA GLY A 201 11.30 15.50 -7.80
C GLY A 201 11.16 15.15 -9.28
N ALA A 202 10.83 13.88 -9.53
CA ALA A 202 10.45 13.41 -10.87
C ALA A 202 9.03 13.89 -11.19
N ASN A 203 8.91 15.04 -11.84
CA ASN A 203 7.63 15.71 -12.03
C ASN A 203 6.71 15.09 -13.09
N HIS A 204 7.04 13.95 -13.72
CA HIS A 204 6.16 13.21 -14.65
C HIS A 204 5.32 14.05 -15.66
N GLY A 205 5.81 15.21 -16.10
CA GLY A 205 5.08 16.12 -17.01
C GLY A 205 4.25 17.22 -16.33
N GLU A 206 4.21 17.26 -14.99
CA GLU A 206 3.58 18.29 -14.18
C GLU A 206 4.30 19.64 -14.28
N VAL A 207 3.52 20.72 -14.26
CA VAL A 207 4.00 22.10 -14.27
C VAL A 207 4.09 22.62 -12.85
N GLU A 208 5.15 23.41 -12.57
CA GLU A 208 5.31 24.09 -11.29
C GLU A 208 4.10 24.99 -11.00
N PRO A 209 3.44 24.85 -9.84
CA PRO A 209 2.28 25.66 -9.51
C PRO A 209 2.66 27.12 -9.34
N THR A 210 1.85 28.00 -9.93
CA THR A 210 1.96 29.44 -9.74
C THR A 210 1.75 29.84 -8.27
N LYS A 211 2.31 30.98 -7.87
CA LYS A 211 2.13 31.53 -6.52
C LYS A 211 0.64 31.73 -6.18
N GLU A 212 -0.15 32.21 -7.13
CA GLU A 212 -1.58 32.46 -6.98
C GLU A 212 -2.35 31.17 -6.65
N LEU A 213 -2.00 30.04 -7.27
CA LEU A 213 -2.57 28.72 -6.96
C LEU A 213 -2.24 28.29 -5.53
N LEU A 214 -0.99 28.46 -5.11
CA LEU A 214 -0.56 28.10 -3.76
C LEU A 214 -1.25 28.97 -2.70
N GLU A 215 -1.35 30.28 -2.93
CA GLU A 215 -2.06 31.22 -2.06
C GLU A 215 -3.57 30.96 -2.03
N GLY A 216 -4.13 30.43 -3.12
CA GLY A 216 -5.51 29.94 -3.20
C GLY A 216 -5.78 28.66 -2.39
N GLY A 217 -4.77 28.10 -1.72
CA GLY A 217 -4.91 26.92 -0.88
C GLY A 217 -4.76 25.59 -1.64
N THR A 218 -4.11 25.59 -2.79
CA THR A 218 -3.73 24.36 -3.49
C THR A 218 -2.71 23.57 -2.67
N VAL A 219 -2.78 22.24 -2.73
CA VAL A 219 -1.85 21.33 -2.05
C VAL A 219 -1.04 20.57 -3.08
N VAL A 220 0.29 20.54 -2.89
CA VAL A 220 1.24 19.81 -3.73
C VAL A 220 1.68 18.52 -3.06
N SER A 221 2.23 17.58 -3.83
CA SER A 221 2.81 16.36 -3.26
C SER A 221 3.99 16.72 -2.35
N GLU A 222 4.07 16.02 -1.24
CA GLU A 222 5.31 15.91 -0.49
C GLU A 222 6.30 15.02 -1.24
N ALA A 223 7.59 15.22 -0.96
CA ALA A 223 8.63 14.46 -1.63
C ALA A 223 8.55 12.96 -1.29
N LEU A 224 8.64 12.06 -2.28
CA LEU A 224 8.41 10.63 -2.06
C LEU A 224 9.40 10.00 -1.07
N HIS A 225 10.63 10.51 -1.01
CA HIS A 225 11.63 10.08 -0.03
C HIS A 225 11.33 10.56 1.41
N GLY A 226 10.37 11.47 1.58
CA GLY A 226 9.90 11.98 2.86
C GLY A 226 8.96 11.01 3.60
N ILE A 227 8.41 10.00 2.93
CA ILE A 227 7.57 8.97 3.55
C ILE A 227 8.32 7.63 3.56
N ARG A 228 8.33 6.97 4.71
CA ARG A 228 8.91 5.63 4.89
C ARG A 228 7.79 4.63 5.16
N LEU A 229 7.75 3.54 4.39
CA LEU A 229 6.86 2.42 4.66
C LEU A 229 7.62 1.33 5.40
N LYS A 230 7.09 0.92 6.55
CA LYS A 230 7.60 -0.19 7.36
C LYS A 230 6.56 -1.29 7.33
N CYS A 231 6.91 -2.45 6.78
CA CYS A 231 6.03 -3.60 6.79
C CYS A 231 6.38 -4.51 7.97
N GLU A 232 5.37 -4.88 8.75
CA GLU A 232 5.48 -5.85 9.84
C GLU A 232 4.75 -7.13 9.43
N GLY A 233 5.49 -8.22 9.29
CA GLY A 233 4.90 -9.55 9.13
C GLY A 233 4.34 -10.02 10.48
N GLY A 234 3.14 -10.58 10.48
CA GLY A 234 2.65 -11.32 11.64
C GLY A 234 3.60 -12.47 11.94
N GLN A 235 4.14 -12.53 13.16
CA GLN A 235 4.85 -13.72 13.62
C GLN A 235 3.87 -14.90 13.62
N GLY A 236 4.01 -15.77 12.63
CA GLY A 236 3.39 -17.09 12.58
C GLY A 236 4.48 -18.13 12.42
N SER A 237 5.35 -18.30 13.43
CA SER A 237 6.06 -19.57 13.56
C SER A 237 6.43 -19.91 15.00
N ILE A 238 5.66 -20.85 15.54
CA ILE A 238 6.10 -22.11 16.16
C ILE A 238 6.79 -21.98 17.53
N CYS A 239 6.03 -22.38 18.56
CA CYS A 239 6.55 -22.88 19.82
C CYS A 239 7.78 -23.78 19.58
N GLY A 240 8.87 -23.51 20.30
CA GLY A 240 9.80 -24.57 20.66
C GLY A 240 9.13 -25.58 21.59
#